data_AF-A0A178INU7-F1
#
_entry.id   AF-A0A178INU7-F1
#
_cell.length_a   1.000
_cell.length_b   1.000
_cell.length_c   1.000
_cell.angle_alpha   90.00
_cell.angle_beta   90.00
_cell.angle_gamma   90.00
#
_symmetry.space_group_name_H-M   'P 1'
#
loop_
_entity.id
_entity.type
_entity.pdbx_description
1 polymer ?
#
loop_
_entity_poly.entity_id
_entity_poly.type
_entity_poly.pdbx_seq_one_letter_code
_entity_poly.pdbx_strand_id
1 'polypeptide(L)'
;MSIHQHPTKVPLAPPAPHVWGELASEHQTAGAVRFVLSDRVVSFPIGELKRWEHIAGNPERLVITAGQEIVTVEGQELSIVRSALDESRLIELRQHERKPAARNGPTVRRIMIESR
;
A
#
# COMPACT_ATOMS: atom_id res chain seq x y z
N MET A 1 31.19 25.33 -36.25
CA MET A 1 31.08 24.85 -34.85
C MET A 1 29.87 23.92 -34.79
N SER A 2 30.08 22.61 -34.79
CA SER A 2 29.00 21.61 -34.76
C SER A 2 28.78 21.14 -33.33
N ILE A 3 27.58 21.35 -32.80
CA ILE A 3 27.17 20.82 -31.49
C ILE A 3 26.61 19.42 -31.69
N HIS A 4 27.37 18.41 -31.27
CA HIS A 4 26.89 17.04 -31.19
C HIS A 4 25.83 16.93 -30.08
N GLN A 5 24.59 16.68 -30.47
CA GLN A 5 23.49 16.38 -29.56
C GLN A 5 23.76 15.02 -28.90
N HIS A 6 23.93 15.01 -27.58
CA HIS A 6 23.99 13.77 -26.80
C HIS A 6 22.62 13.08 -26.85
N PRO A 7 22.56 11.74 -26.97
CA PRO A 7 21.29 11.04 -27.02
C PRO A 7 20.56 11.23 -25.69
N THR A 8 19.36 11.78 -25.76
CA THR A 8 18.47 11.98 -24.62
C THR A 8 18.20 10.61 -23.98
N LYS A 9 18.64 10.43 -22.73
CA LYS A 9 18.34 9.24 -21.93
C LYS A 9 16.82 9.16 -21.80
N VAL A 10 16.21 8.22 -22.53
CA VAL A 10 14.78 7.91 -22.41
C VAL A 10 14.51 7.66 -20.92
N PRO A 11 13.59 8.40 -20.26
CA PRO A 11 13.22 8.10 -18.89
C PRO A 11 12.72 6.66 -18.85
N LEU A 12 13.34 5.82 -18.01
CA LEU A 12 12.81 4.49 -17.74
C LEU A 12 11.36 4.67 -17.32
N ALA A 13 10.44 4.01 -18.03
CA ALA A 13 9.05 3.98 -17.62
C ALA A 13 8.99 3.58 -16.14
N PRO A 14 8.20 4.29 -15.31
CA PRO A 14 8.10 3.94 -13.90
C PRO A 14 7.71 2.45 -13.79
N PRO A 15 8.29 1.72 -12.83
CA PRO A 15 7.95 0.31 -12.64
C PRO A 15 6.44 0.19 -12.53
N ALA A 16 5.88 -0.85 -13.15
CA ALA A 16 4.44 -1.10 -13.11
C ALA A 16 3.99 -1.07 -11.64
N PRO A 17 2.91 -0.33 -11.31
CA PRO A 17 2.47 -0.20 -9.94
C PRO A 17 2.23 -1.60 -9.37
N HIS A 18 2.67 -1.82 -8.13
CA HIS A 18 2.43 -3.11 -7.51
C HIS A 18 0.93 -3.39 -7.51
N VAL A 19 0.57 -4.61 -7.88
CA VAL A 19 -0.84 -5.01 -8.01
C VAL A 19 -1.56 -4.80 -6.67
N TRP A 20 -0.86 -5.01 -5.55
CA TRP A 20 -1.37 -4.88 -4.18
C TRP A 20 -1.43 -3.46 -3.62
N GLY A 21 -0.72 -2.49 -4.20
CA GLY A 21 -0.64 -1.15 -3.61
C GLY A 21 0.49 -0.29 -4.16
N GLU A 22 0.76 0.81 -3.45
CA GLU A 22 1.81 1.76 -3.76
C GLU A 22 2.57 2.15 -2.50
N LEU A 23 3.90 2.22 -2.62
CA LEU A 23 4.80 2.67 -1.58
C LEU A 23 5.48 3.97 -2.03
N ALA A 24 5.69 4.88 -1.08
CA ALA A 24 6.57 6.01 -1.27
C ALA A 24 8.02 5.54 -1.52
N SER A 25 8.81 6.39 -2.17
CA SER A 25 10.26 6.17 -2.31
C SER A 25 10.93 6.03 -0.92
N GLU A 26 12.10 5.39 -0.83
CA GLU A 26 12.79 5.09 0.44
C GLU A 26 13.02 6.31 1.35
N HIS A 27 13.10 7.51 0.78
CA HIS A 27 13.35 8.76 1.50
C HIS A 27 12.12 9.67 1.60
N GLN A 28 10.93 9.16 1.25
CA GLN A 28 9.67 9.92 1.26
C GLN A 28 8.68 9.28 2.21
N THR A 29 7.93 10.12 2.92
CA THR A 29 6.80 9.68 3.73
C THR A 29 5.48 9.91 3.00
N ALA A 30 4.53 9.02 3.19
CA ALA A 30 3.18 9.19 2.69
C ALA A 30 2.44 10.22 3.57
N GLY A 31 1.79 11.21 2.95
CA GLY A 31 0.94 12.16 3.68
C GLY A 31 -0.38 11.54 4.16
N ALA A 32 -0.84 10.50 3.46
CA ALA A 32 -2.04 9.74 3.78
C ALA A 32 -1.91 8.31 3.24
N VAL A 33 -2.60 7.37 3.90
CA VAL A 33 -2.78 6.00 3.42
C VAL A 33 -4.16 5.87 2.79
N ARG A 34 -4.22 5.39 1.55
CA ARG A 34 -5.46 5.12 0.81
C ARG A 34 -5.79 3.64 0.82
N PHE A 35 -6.98 3.29 1.28
CA PHE A 35 -7.54 1.96 1.15
C PHE A 35 -8.52 1.98 -0.03
N VAL A 36 -8.18 1.23 -1.08
CA VAL A 36 -9.00 1.10 -2.29
C VAL A 36 -9.79 -0.20 -2.19
N LEU A 37 -11.09 -0.04 -1.98
CA LEU A 37 -12.09 -1.11 -1.99
C LEU A 37 -12.75 -1.16 -3.38
N SER A 38 -13.60 -2.15 -3.62
CA SER A 38 -14.26 -2.31 -4.93
C SER A 38 -15.26 -1.19 -5.25
N ASP A 39 -15.88 -0.59 -4.23
CA ASP A 39 -16.92 0.43 -4.34
C ASP A 39 -16.44 1.86 -4.04
N ARG A 40 -15.34 2.00 -3.29
CA ARG A 40 -14.86 3.31 -2.79
C ARG A 40 -13.37 3.33 -2.46
N VAL A 41 -12.86 4.55 -2.27
CA VAL A 41 -11.53 4.81 -1.72
C VAL A 41 -11.67 5.59 -0.43
N VAL A 42 -11.04 5.10 0.64
CA VAL A 42 -11.00 5.78 1.94
C VAL A 42 -9.57 6.19 2.24
N SER A 43 -9.35 7.45 2.59
CA SER A 43 -8.02 8.00 2.87
C SER A 43 -7.91 8.42 4.32
N PHE A 44 -6.87 7.96 5.00
CA PHE A 44 -6.53 8.42 6.35
C PHE A 44 -5.24 9.22 6.30
N PRO A 45 -5.22 10.48 6.80
CA PRO A 45 -3.97 11.19 7.02
C PRO A 45 -3.02 10.33 7.88
N ILE A 46 -1.72 10.35 7.58
CA ILE A 46 -0.76 9.50 8.29
C ILE A 46 -0.79 9.72 9.81
N GLY A 47 -1.04 10.96 10.25
CA GLY A 47 -1.18 11.32 11.66
C GLY A 47 -2.41 10.72 12.35
N GLU A 48 -3.40 10.21 11.61
CA GLU A 48 -4.59 9.54 12.16
C GLU A 48 -4.38 8.04 12.40
N LEU A 49 -3.34 7.44 11.81
CA LEU A 49 -2.99 6.03 12.01
C LEU A 49 -2.27 5.86 13.34
N LYS A 50 -3.01 5.44 14.38
CA LYS A 50 -2.52 5.43 15.77
C LYS A 50 -1.83 4.14 16.18
N ARG A 51 -2.26 3.00 15.62
CA ARG A 51 -1.75 1.67 15.96
C ARG A 51 -2.02 0.72 14.81
N TRP A 52 -1.11 -0.20 14.56
CA TRP A 52 -1.35 -1.37 13.73
C TRP A 52 -0.83 -2.63 14.41
N GLU A 53 -1.50 -3.75 14.19
CA GLU A 53 -1.17 -5.04 14.79
C GLU A 53 -1.23 -6.12 13.71
N HIS A 54 -0.09 -6.81 13.52
CA HIS A 54 0.02 -7.92 12.58
C HIS A 54 -0.17 -9.24 13.33
N ILE A 55 -1.18 -9.99 12.91
CA ILE A 55 -1.55 -11.29 13.45
C ILE A 55 -1.25 -12.33 12.37
N ALA A 56 -0.22 -13.13 12.60
CA ALA A 56 0.12 -14.25 11.72
C ALA A 56 -1.00 -15.31 11.72
N GLY A 57 -1.23 -15.96 10.57
CA GLY A 57 -2.28 -16.97 10.41
C GLY A 57 -2.56 -17.29 8.95
N ASN A 58 -3.66 -18.01 8.68
CA ASN A 58 -4.14 -18.25 7.32
C ASN A 58 -5.68 -18.08 7.27
N PRO A 59 -6.20 -16.90 6.87
CA PRO A 59 -5.44 -15.74 6.41
C PRO A 59 -4.68 -15.01 7.53
N GLU A 60 -3.62 -14.29 7.16
CA GLU A 60 -3.00 -13.29 8.03
C GLU A 60 -3.95 -12.10 8.19
N ARG A 61 -3.86 -11.40 9.33
CA ARG A 61 -4.64 -10.19 9.60
C ARG A 61 -3.74 -9.03 10.00
N LEU A 62 -4.02 -7.84 9.49
CA LEU A 62 -3.43 -6.58 9.92
C LEU A 62 -4.56 -5.65 10.36
N VAL A 63 -4.62 -5.35 11.65
CA VAL A 63 -5.66 -4.50 12.25
C VAL A 63 -5.06 -3.13 12.52
N ILE A 64 -5.66 -2.09 11.95
CA ILE A 64 -5.15 -0.73 11.99
C ILE A 64 -6.21 0.16 12.65
N THR A 65 -5.81 0.91 13.66
CA THR A 65 -6.64 1.95 14.29
C THR A 65 -6.36 3.28 13.61
N ALA A 66 -7.41 3.88 13.04
CA ALA A 66 -7.32 5.13 12.30
C ALA A 66 -8.41 6.11 12.78
N GLY A 67 -8.05 7.09 13.60
CA GLY A 67 -9.03 7.99 14.24
C GLY A 67 -10.11 7.23 15.03
N GLN A 68 -11.37 7.35 14.60
CA GLN A 68 -12.53 6.65 15.18
C GLN A 68 -12.86 5.32 14.49
N GLU A 69 -12.04 4.88 13.54
CA GLU A 69 -12.29 3.68 12.73
C GLU A 69 -11.24 2.58 13.00
N ILE A 70 -11.63 1.35 12.71
CA ILE A 70 -10.77 0.19 12.59
C ILE A 70 -10.75 -0.26 11.14
N VAL A 71 -9.54 -0.34 10.58
CA VAL A 71 -9.30 -0.96 9.28
C VAL A 71 -8.73 -2.37 9.52
N THR A 72 -9.45 -3.39 9.09
CA THR A 72 -8.98 -4.78 9.12
C THR A 72 -8.64 -5.24 7.72
N VAL A 73 -7.39 -5.65 7.52
CA VAL A 73 -6.88 -6.19 6.26
C VAL A 73 -6.63 -7.69 6.44
N GLU A 74 -7.20 -8.51 5.56
CA GLU A 74 -6.98 -9.96 5.54
C GLU A 74 -6.23 -10.38 4.28
N GLY A 75 -5.26 -11.29 4.42
CA GLY A 75 -4.38 -11.58 3.30
C GLY A 75 -3.27 -12.59 3.57
N GLN A 76 -2.19 -12.44 2.81
CA GLN A 76 -0.94 -13.19 2.94
C GLN A 76 0.23 -12.23 2.72
N GLU A 77 1.35 -12.50 3.40
CA GLU A 77 2.56 -11.67 3.36
C GLU A 77 2.30 -10.23 3.83
N LEU A 78 1.36 -10.05 4.77
CA LEU A 78 0.96 -8.73 5.28
C LEU A 78 2.05 -8.07 6.13
N SER A 79 3.11 -8.80 6.49
CA SER A 79 4.31 -8.23 7.08
C SER A 79 4.93 -7.13 6.20
N ILE A 80 4.83 -7.22 4.88
CA ILE A 80 5.32 -6.17 3.96
C ILE A 80 4.52 -4.89 4.13
N VAL A 81 3.19 -5.00 4.27
CA VAL A 81 2.30 -3.86 4.52
C VAL A 81 2.58 -3.26 5.90
N ARG A 82 2.80 -4.11 6.92
CA ARG A 82 3.17 -3.68 8.26
C ARG A 82 4.48 -2.89 8.25
N SER A 83 5.54 -3.40 7.61
CA SER A 83 6.81 -2.68 7.49
C SER A 83 6.66 -1.34 6.77
N ALA A 84 5.82 -1.27 5.73
CA ALA A 84 5.53 -0.01 5.06
C ALA A 84 4.79 0.99 5.95
N LEU A 85 3.95 0.54 6.89
CA LEU A 85 3.34 1.39 7.93
C LEU A 85 4.39 1.84 8.95
N ASP A 86 5.27 0.93 9.40
CA ASP A 86 6.38 1.23 10.32
C ASP A 86 7.26 2.37 9.76
N GLU A 87 7.51 2.36 8.46
CA GLU A 87 8.31 3.36 7.75
C GLU A 87 7.51 4.61 7.32
N SER A 88 6.21 4.67 7.57
CA SER A 88 5.31 5.72 7.05
C SER A 88 5.36 5.88 5.52
N ARG A 89 5.54 4.77 4.81
CA ARG A 89 5.73 4.72 3.35
C ARG A 89 4.56 4.12 2.59
N LEU A 90 3.59 3.49 3.27
CA LEU A 90 2.40 2.99 2.59
C LEU A 90 1.61 4.18 2.02
N ILE A 91 1.42 4.26 0.70
CA ILE A 91 0.58 5.29 0.05
C ILE A 91 -0.81 4.72 -0.22
N GLU A 92 -0.85 3.51 -0.75
CA GLU A 92 -2.09 2.88 -1.19
C GLU A 92 -2.08 1.38 -0.95
N LEU A 93 -3.22 0.83 -0.55
CA LEU A 93 -3.47 -0.59 -0.40
C LEU A 93 -4.77 -0.96 -1.12
N ARG A 94 -4.71 -1.93 -2.04
CA ARG A 94 -5.84 -2.32 -2.89
C ARG A 94 -6.36 -3.70 -2.53
N GLN A 95 -7.67 -3.84 -2.36
CA GLN A 95 -8.33 -5.13 -2.24
C GLN A 95 -8.30 -5.88 -3.59
N HIS A 96 -7.99 -7.18 -3.55
CA HIS A 96 -8.01 -8.07 -4.71
C HIS A 96 -9.21 -9.00 -4.65
N GLU A 97 -10.08 -8.91 -5.65
CA GLU A 97 -11.19 -9.86 -5.83
C GLU A 97 -10.72 -11.21 -6.39
N ARG A 98 -9.55 -11.26 -7.03
CA ARG A 98 -8.97 -12.47 -7.64
C ARG A 98 -7.49 -12.61 -7.32
N LYS A 99 -7.00 -13.85 -7.28
CA LYS A 99 -5.57 -14.13 -7.08
C LYS A 99 -4.77 -13.45 -8.21
N PRO A 100 -3.83 -12.53 -7.91
CA PRO A 100 -3.05 -11.86 -8.95
C PRO A 100 -2.19 -12.87 -9.70
N ALA A 101 -2.08 -12.70 -11.03
CA ALA A 101 -1.34 -13.61 -11.91
C ALA A 101 0.18 -13.58 -11.69
N ALA A 102 0.72 -12.46 -11.20
CA ALA A 102 2.13 -12.29 -10.85
C ALA A 102 2.26 -12.04 -9.33
N ARG A 103 2.97 -12.93 -8.63
CA ARG A 103 3.17 -12.89 -7.18
C ARG A 103 4.34 -11.98 -6.81
N ASN A 104 4.18 -10.67 -7.00
CA ASN A 104 5.17 -9.68 -6.56
C ASN A 104 4.61 -8.88 -5.37
N GLY A 105 4.64 -9.50 -4.18
CA GLY A 105 4.28 -8.87 -2.90
C GLY A 105 2.98 -9.39 -2.25
N PRO A 106 2.47 -8.69 -1.22
CA PRO A 106 1.34 -9.14 -0.43
C PRO A 106 0.08 -9.40 -1.25
N THR A 107 -0.73 -10.35 -0.79
CA THR A 107 -2.08 -10.56 -1.32
C THR A 107 -3.07 -10.01 -0.32
N VAL A 108 -3.80 -8.97 -0.70
CA VAL A 108 -4.88 -8.39 0.11
C VAL A 108 -6.21 -8.92 -0.38
N ARG A 109 -6.82 -9.84 0.39
CA ARG A 109 -8.09 -10.48 0.02
C ARG A 109 -9.30 -9.64 0.41
N ARG A 110 -9.22 -8.96 1.55
CA ARG A 110 -10.32 -8.19 2.11
C ARG A 110 -9.80 -6.99 2.88
N ILE A 111 -10.47 -5.86 2.70
CA ILE A 111 -10.33 -4.69 3.56
C ILE A 111 -11.71 -4.36 4.14
N MET A 112 -11.80 -4.29 5.46
CA MET A 112 -12.99 -3.85 6.18
C MET A 112 -12.67 -2.57 6.94
N ILE A 113 -13.60 -1.61 6.91
CA ILE A 113 -13.49 -0.36 7.66
C ILE A 113 -14.77 -0.19 8.45
N GLU A 114 -14.62 -0.11 9.77
CA GLU A 114 -15.73 -0.08 10.72
C GLU A 114 -15.50 1.05 11.72
N SER A 115 -16.55 1.80 12.05
CA SER A 115 -16.50 2.75 13.16
C SER A 115 -16.40 1.98 14.48
N ARG A 116 -15.65 2.56 15.43
CA ARG A 116 -15.55 2.04 16.81
C ARG A 116 -16.80 2.33 17.63
#